data_AF-A0A2N1TII6-F1
#
_entry.id   AF-A0A2N1TII6-F1
#
_cell.length_a   1.000
_cell.length_b   1.000
_cell.length_c   1.000
_cell.angle_alpha   90.00
_cell.angle_beta   90.00
_cell.angle_gamma   90.00
#
_symmetry.space_group_name_H-M   'P 1'
#
loop_
_entity.id
_entity.type
_entity.pdbx_description
1 polymer ?
#
loop_
_entity_poly.entity_id
_entity_poly.type
_entity_poly.pdbx_seq_one_letter_code
_entity_poly.pdbx_strand_id
1 'polypeptide(L)'
;MNKYTLIIGLVCFFFPHHALSRDIDLDAIYIKKNSPYHSKLMASKLDAYAVAASRFIVRDVIFADWINGHEIIYIRELPETNIISSYHLDRQGHREIARISGTVTASVLSLDGRYLYLKMLTIGKHPVPVNSRIVLNIVSRNMKSEKAPFPFLDFTLSPTGGILVESDRGIIEYFPDSESSKIILQKKEYTSLFDGNNPIMLHQASNKKNSLIISGSGGQYSAYLLTGKNKSKIDDMTSATELFWISNHELLYRSGYTGEYSITLYNILKGKKERIISGSLNTNLHAPRHGGPVSLLLNQIITLYTPMDRSLFMTGLEGEDVRFSPDGSHFVSLLYKKLFLSRTESSRIRNRELIRNSETLISLYRAINSDTSQWENEYTGQYIEKKIGTYTMFIKSKY
;
A
#
# COMPACT_ATOMS: atom_id res chain seq x y z
N MET A 1 19.22 -22.14 -25.22
CA MET A 1 18.43 -21.29 -24.30
C MET A 1 18.27 -22.03 -22.99
N ASN A 2 18.91 -21.55 -21.92
CA ASN A 2 19.07 -22.29 -20.67
C ASN A 2 17.73 -22.40 -19.91
N LYS A 3 17.41 -23.61 -19.43
CA LYS A 3 16.25 -23.90 -18.57
C LYS A 3 16.11 -22.96 -17.37
N TYR A 4 17.21 -22.33 -16.95
CA TYR A 4 17.27 -21.36 -15.85
C TYR A 4 16.66 -19.99 -16.18
N THR A 5 16.73 -19.53 -17.44
CA THR A 5 16.10 -18.26 -17.85
C THR A 5 14.58 -18.38 -17.86
N LEU A 6 14.07 -19.58 -18.15
CA LEU A 6 12.64 -19.90 -18.13
C LEU A 6 12.09 -19.94 -16.69
N ILE A 7 12.88 -20.43 -15.73
CA ILE A 7 12.47 -20.48 -14.30
C ILE A 7 12.50 -19.09 -13.66
N ILE A 8 13.49 -18.25 -13.97
CA ILE A 8 13.52 -16.84 -13.51
C ILE A 8 12.38 -16.04 -14.16
N GLY A 9 12.10 -16.28 -15.45
CA GLY A 9 10.93 -15.73 -16.14
C GLY A 9 9.61 -16.18 -15.51
N LEU A 10 9.45 -17.46 -15.15
CA LEU A 10 8.25 -17.98 -14.48
C LEU A 10 8.10 -17.46 -13.05
N VAL A 11 9.20 -17.31 -12.29
CA VAL A 11 9.18 -16.74 -10.93
C VAL A 11 8.86 -15.24 -10.95
N CYS A 12 9.10 -14.53 -12.06
CA CYS A 12 8.66 -13.14 -12.22
C CYS A 12 7.24 -13.00 -12.80
N PHE A 13 6.76 -13.97 -13.58
CA PHE A 13 5.40 -13.95 -14.20
C PHE A 13 4.31 -14.64 -13.35
N PHE A 14 4.64 -15.56 -12.45
CA PHE A 14 3.68 -16.36 -11.66
C PHE A 14 3.72 -16.11 -10.15
N PHE A 15 4.32 -15.01 -9.66
CA PHE A 15 4.12 -14.61 -8.26
C PHE A 15 2.99 -13.59 -8.17
N PRO A 16 1.77 -14.02 -7.80
CA PRO A 16 0.64 -13.13 -7.69
C PRO A 16 0.79 -12.28 -6.42
N HIS A 17 0.99 -10.98 -6.59
CA HIS A 17 0.34 -9.91 -5.80
C HIS A 17 0.55 -9.95 -4.27
N HIS A 18 1.70 -10.42 -3.81
CA HIS A 18 2.08 -10.40 -2.39
C HIS A 18 3.05 -9.30 -2.00
N ALA A 19 3.60 -8.56 -2.96
CA ALA A 19 4.25 -7.31 -2.63
C ALA A 19 3.18 -6.38 -2.06
N LEU A 20 3.43 -5.75 -0.89
CA LEU A 20 2.84 -4.42 -0.65
C LEU A 20 3.09 -3.66 -1.94
N SER A 21 2.04 -3.13 -2.59
CA SER A 21 2.09 -2.65 -3.96
C SER A 21 3.28 -1.71 -4.14
N ARG A 22 4.39 -2.27 -4.61
CA ARG A 22 5.54 -1.55 -5.13
C ARG A 22 4.96 -0.72 -6.28
N ASP A 23 5.22 0.58 -6.29
CA ASP A 23 4.98 1.50 -7.42
C ASP A 23 4.45 0.77 -8.68
N ILE A 24 3.12 0.78 -8.86
CA ILE A 24 2.44 0.13 -9.99
C ILE A 24 2.05 1.23 -10.98
N ASP A 25 2.93 1.48 -11.94
CA ASP A 25 2.62 2.27 -13.12
C ASP A 25 1.60 1.51 -14.00
N LEU A 26 0.30 1.77 -13.79
CA LEU A 26 -0.76 1.15 -14.58
C LEU A 26 -0.69 1.57 -16.05
N ASP A 27 -0.25 2.79 -16.38
CA ASP A 27 -0.16 3.19 -17.80
C ASP A 27 0.81 2.25 -18.52
N ALA A 28 1.97 1.96 -17.92
CA ALA A 28 2.98 1.08 -18.49
C ALA A 28 2.55 -0.40 -18.60
N ILE A 29 1.46 -0.81 -17.96
CA ILE A 29 0.87 -2.16 -18.08
C ILE A 29 -0.09 -2.24 -19.27
N TYR A 30 -0.84 -1.17 -19.55
CA TYR A 30 -1.91 -1.18 -20.55
C TYR A 30 -1.58 -0.38 -21.82
N ILE A 31 -0.61 0.52 -21.78
CA ILE A 31 -0.23 1.36 -22.91
C ILE A 31 1.22 1.07 -23.26
N LYS A 32 1.49 0.90 -24.56
CA LYS A 32 2.85 0.64 -25.05
C LYS A 32 3.80 1.74 -24.58
N LYS A 33 4.93 1.35 -23.99
CA LYS A 33 5.96 2.31 -23.50
C LYS A 33 6.54 3.20 -24.59
N ASN A 34 6.60 2.71 -25.83
CA ASN A 34 7.05 3.47 -26.99
C ASN A 34 5.93 4.29 -27.65
N SER A 35 4.71 4.29 -27.09
CA SER A 35 3.61 5.14 -27.55
C SER A 35 3.98 6.62 -27.37
N PRO A 36 3.73 7.48 -28.39
CA PRO A 36 3.90 8.92 -28.23
C PRO A 36 2.95 9.49 -27.16
N TYR A 37 1.84 8.81 -26.84
CA TYR A 37 0.91 9.25 -25.81
C TYR A 37 1.36 8.91 -24.40
N HIS A 38 2.14 7.84 -24.19
CA HIS A 38 2.64 7.46 -22.87
C HIS A 38 3.48 8.59 -22.25
N SER A 39 4.39 9.18 -23.03
CA SER A 39 5.20 10.33 -22.58
C SER A 39 4.35 11.57 -22.26
N LYS A 40 3.28 11.82 -23.02
CA LYS A 40 2.35 12.93 -22.82
C LYS A 40 1.51 12.74 -21.56
N LEU A 41 1.00 11.53 -21.31
CA LEU A 41 0.29 11.18 -20.08
C LEU A 41 1.20 11.40 -18.86
N MET A 42 2.43 10.87 -18.92
CA MET A 42 3.43 11.07 -17.86
C MET A 42 3.68 12.55 -17.58
N ALA A 43 3.88 13.37 -18.64
CA ALA A 43 4.09 14.80 -18.50
C ALA A 43 2.86 15.50 -17.89
N SER A 44 1.65 15.26 -18.41
CA SER A 44 0.42 15.88 -17.90
C SER A 44 0.12 15.51 -16.44
N LYS A 45 0.43 14.28 -16.02
CA LYS A 45 0.30 13.86 -14.61
C LYS A 45 1.30 14.59 -13.72
N LEU A 46 2.55 14.76 -14.16
CA LEU A 46 3.55 15.53 -13.43
C LEU A 46 3.20 17.03 -13.38
N ASP A 47 2.59 17.57 -14.44
CA ASP A 47 2.08 18.94 -14.47
C ASP A 47 0.97 19.14 -13.44
N ALA A 48 0.12 18.14 -13.19
CA ALA A 48 -0.90 18.20 -12.15
C ALA A 48 -0.28 18.42 -10.76
N TYR A 49 0.83 17.74 -10.46
CA TYR A 49 1.58 17.95 -9.22
C TYR A 49 2.16 19.37 -9.13
N ALA A 50 2.69 19.90 -10.24
CA ALA A 50 3.17 21.28 -10.27
C ALA A 50 2.02 22.28 -10.03
N VAL A 51 0.85 22.05 -10.64
CA VAL A 51 -0.37 22.86 -10.45
C VAL A 51 -0.85 22.82 -8.99
N ALA A 52 -0.83 21.66 -8.35
CA ALA A 52 -1.17 21.49 -6.93
C ALA A 52 -0.12 22.07 -5.97
N ALA A 53 0.95 22.69 -6.48
CA ALA A 53 2.08 23.18 -5.72
C ALA A 53 2.72 22.08 -4.85
N SER A 54 2.72 20.84 -5.35
CA SER A 54 3.36 19.71 -4.70
C SER A 54 4.88 19.88 -4.74
N ARG A 55 5.52 19.58 -3.61
CA ARG A 55 6.97 19.61 -3.47
C ARG A 55 7.56 18.27 -3.88
N PHE A 56 8.42 18.28 -4.89
CA PHE A 56 9.27 17.13 -5.20
C PHE A 56 10.33 16.96 -4.09
N ILE A 57 10.44 15.74 -3.55
CA ILE A 57 11.39 15.41 -2.48
C ILE A 57 12.62 14.74 -3.06
N VAL A 58 12.44 13.58 -3.70
CA VAL A 58 13.55 12.78 -4.24
C VAL A 58 13.07 11.72 -5.23
N ARG A 59 13.99 11.18 -6.04
CA ARG A 59 13.78 10.10 -7.01
C ARG A 59 14.20 8.74 -6.45
N ASP A 60 13.79 7.72 -7.19
CA ASP A 60 14.11 6.30 -6.98
C ASP A 60 13.50 5.75 -5.69
N VAL A 61 12.38 6.32 -5.24
CA VAL A 61 11.71 5.90 -4.00
C VAL A 61 10.78 4.73 -4.29
N ILE A 62 10.87 3.70 -3.45
CA ILE A 62 10.02 2.49 -3.54
C ILE A 62 9.01 2.36 -2.39
N PHE A 63 9.27 3.03 -1.27
CA PHE A 63 8.37 3.10 -0.11
C PHE A 63 8.53 4.44 0.59
N ALA A 64 7.43 4.99 1.10
CA ALA A 64 7.43 6.16 1.97
C ALA A 64 6.35 6.03 3.05
N ASP A 65 6.62 6.56 4.24
CA ASP A 65 5.67 6.61 5.35
C ASP A 65 5.95 7.82 6.26
N TRP A 66 5.00 8.13 7.14
CA TRP A 66 5.12 9.23 8.10
C TRP A 66 5.66 8.71 9.43
N ILE A 67 6.85 9.15 9.84
CA ILE A 67 7.35 8.92 11.21
C ILE A 67 6.42 9.61 12.21
N ASN A 68 6.03 10.84 11.87
CA ASN A 68 5.10 11.69 12.63
C ASN A 68 4.55 12.76 11.66
N GLY A 69 3.85 13.78 12.16
CA GLY A 69 3.31 14.86 11.31
C GLY A 69 4.34 15.77 10.62
N HIS A 70 5.64 15.67 10.96
CA HIS A 70 6.70 16.56 10.50
C HIS A 70 7.89 15.84 9.84
N GLU A 71 7.97 14.51 9.92
CA GLU A 71 9.08 13.73 9.37
C GLU A 71 8.56 12.54 8.56
N ILE A 72 9.06 12.42 7.33
CA ILE A 72 8.76 11.34 6.39
C ILE A 72 9.97 10.40 6.36
N ILE A 73 9.74 9.09 6.45
CA ILE A 73 10.75 8.08 6.14
C ILE A 73 10.51 7.53 4.74
N TYR A 74 11.58 7.26 4.01
CA TYR A 74 11.48 6.69 2.68
C TYR A 74 12.68 5.79 2.36
N ILE A 75 12.48 4.88 1.41
CA ILE A 75 13.48 3.94 0.94
C ILE A 75 13.74 4.21 -0.53
N ARG A 76 14.99 4.51 -0.88
CA ARG A 76 15.44 4.63 -2.27
C ARG A 76 16.05 3.32 -2.73
N GLU A 77 15.67 2.85 -3.92
CA GLU A 77 16.23 1.67 -4.57
C GLU A 77 17.25 2.10 -5.63
N LEU A 78 18.54 1.91 -5.35
CA LEU A 78 19.63 2.15 -6.28
C LEU A 78 20.19 0.79 -6.78
N PRO A 79 20.96 0.76 -7.88
CA PRO A 79 21.36 -0.50 -8.53
C PRO A 79 21.98 -1.57 -7.61
N GLU A 80 22.72 -1.18 -6.57
CA GLU A 80 23.45 -2.11 -5.68
C GLU A 80 23.04 -2.01 -4.20
N THR A 81 22.25 -1.00 -3.85
CA THR A 81 21.90 -0.70 -2.45
C THR A 81 20.57 0.01 -2.37
N ASN A 82 19.87 -0.20 -1.27
CA ASN A 82 18.79 0.67 -0.86
C ASN A 82 19.29 1.64 0.20
N ILE A 83 18.79 2.87 0.16
CA ILE A 83 19.11 3.90 1.14
C ILE A 83 17.82 4.26 1.88
N ILE A 84 17.82 4.04 3.19
CA ILE A 84 16.74 4.47 4.09
C ILE A 84 17.10 5.87 4.55
N SER A 85 16.18 6.82 4.35
CA SER A 85 16.39 8.22 4.71
C SER A 85 15.14 8.80 5.33
N SER A 86 15.30 9.88 6.09
CA SER A 86 14.20 10.73 6.51
C SER A 86 14.28 12.13 5.92
N TYR A 87 13.11 12.76 5.80
CA TYR A 87 12.93 14.13 5.36
C TYR A 87 12.08 14.90 6.37
N HIS A 88 12.62 16.01 6.87
CA HIS A 88 11.91 16.87 7.83
C HIS A 88 11.23 18.03 7.11
N LEU A 89 9.93 18.24 7.35
CA LEU A 89 9.11 19.23 6.65
C LEU A 89 9.60 20.66 6.84
N ASP A 90 9.86 21.07 8.09
CA ASP A 90 10.22 22.45 8.44
C ASP A 90 11.65 22.82 8.03
N ARG A 91 12.61 21.93 8.29
CA ARG A 91 14.02 22.15 7.96
C ARG A 91 14.35 21.89 6.51
N GLN A 92 13.44 21.23 5.78
CA GLN A 92 13.62 20.79 4.40
C GLN A 92 14.89 19.98 4.19
N GLY A 93 15.31 19.24 5.21
CA GLY A 93 16.58 18.51 5.25
C GLY A 93 16.38 17.02 5.07
N HIS A 94 17.31 16.40 4.33
CA HIS A 94 17.42 14.96 4.21
C HIS A 94 18.43 14.42 5.22
N ARG A 95 18.13 13.26 5.79
CA ARG A 95 19.04 12.54 6.68
C ARG A 95 19.07 11.07 6.28
N GLU A 96 20.23 10.57 5.89
CA GLU A 96 20.43 9.13 5.72
C GLU A 96 20.39 8.44 7.10
N ILE A 97 19.61 7.37 7.20
CA ILE A 97 19.47 6.57 8.42
C ILE A 97 20.33 5.32 8.32
N ALA A 98 20.18 4.58 7.22
CA ALA A 98 20.86 3.30 7.01
C ALA A 98 20.91 2.92 5.53
N ARG A 99 21.76 1.94 5.21
CA ARG A 99 21.85 1.29 3.90
C ARG A 99 21.64 -0.20 4.05
N ILE A 100 20.94 -0.80 3.09
CA ILE A 100 20.65 -2.24 3.07
C ILE A 100 20.79 -2.76 1.64
N SER A 101 21.30 -3.98 1.49
CA SER A 101 21.47 -4.63 0.18
C SER A 101 20.43 -5.72 -0.02
N GLY A 102 19.96 -5.89 -1.26
CA GLY A 102 18.89 -6.83 -1.62
C GLY A 102 17.63 -6.10 -2.09
N THR A 103 16.57 -6.86 -2.35
CA THR A 103 15.28 -6.31 -2.80
C THR A 103 14.33 -6.18 -1.63
N VAL A 104 13.85 -4.96 -1.35
CA VAL A 104 12.84 -4.72 -0.32
C VAL A 104 11.46 -5.10 -0.89
N THR A 105 10.79 -6.06 -0.26
CA THR A 105 9.46 -6.54 -0.71
C THR A 105 8.31 -5.98 0.10
N ALA A 106 8.58 -5.50 1.31
CA ALA A 106 7.62 -4.85 2.19
C ALA A 106 8.32 -3.90 3.16
N SER A 107 7.63 -2.83 3.54
CA SER A 107 8.05 -1.87 4.56
C SER A 107 6.87 -1.51 5.44
N VAL A 108 7.05 -1.60 6.76
CA VAL A 108 6.02 -1.28 7.76
C VAL A 108 6.66 -0.49 8.89
N LEU A 109 6.16 0.71 9.15
CA LEU A 109 6.61 1.56 10.24
C LEU A 109 5.83 1.28 11.53
N SER A 110 6.51 1.21 12.67
CA SER A 110 5.87 1.04 13.98
C SER A 110 4.96 2.22 14.35
N LEU A 111 4.05 1.96 15.27
CA LEU A 111 3.07 2.93 15.74
C LEU A 111 3.67 4.24 16.25
N ASP A 112 4.76 4.14 16.98
CA ASP A 112 5.49 5.25 17.59
C ASP A 112 6.52 5.88 16.63
N GLY A 113 6.59 5.41 15.38
CA GLY A 113 7.57 5.86 14.39
C GLY A 113 9.02 5.49 14.73
N ARG A 114 9.27 4.66 15.75
CA ARG A 114 10.61 4.34 16.24
C ARG A 114 11.28 3.20 15.49
N TYR A 115 10.51 2.28 14.93
CA TYR A 115 11.01 1.09 14.24
C TYR A 115 10.48 1.00 12.82
N LEU A 116 11.40 0.71 11.89
CA LEU A 116 11.06 0.31 10.53
C LEU A 116 11.28 -1.19 10.38
N TYR A 117 10.21 -1.91 10.04
CA TYR A 117 10.26 -3.34 9.76
C TYR A 117 10.26 -3.56 8.25
N LEU A 118 11.25 -4.30 7.75
CA LEU A 118 11.39 -4.58 6.32
C LEU A 118 11.36 -6.07 6.06
N LYS A 119 10.78 -6.45 4.92
CA LYS A 119 10.98 -7.77 4.31
C LYS A 119 11.95 -7.62 3.16
N MET A 120 12.94 -8.50 3.12
CA MET A 120 13.95 -8.46 2.07
C MET A 120 14.19 -9.82 1.44
N LEU A 121 14.48 -9.76 0.15
CA LEU A 121 14.98 -10.86 -0.67
C LEU A 121 16.44 -10.60 -1.04
N THR A 122 17.31 -11.56 -0.76
CA THR A 122 18.72 -11.47 -1.15
C THR A 122 19.06 -12.63 -2.05
N ILE A 123 19.53 -12.34 -3.26
CA ILE A 123 20.04 -13.33 -4.20
C ILE A 123 21.54 -13.44 -3.95
N GLY A 124 21.93 -14.44 -3.17
CA GLY A 124 23.34 -14.77 -2.93
C GLY A 124 23.89 -15.69 -4.03
N LYS A 125 24.97 -16.43 -3.71
CA LYS A 125 25.51 -17.50 -4.57
C LYS A 125 24.64 -18.76 -4.59
N HIS A 126 23.59 -18.82 -3.77
CA HIS A 126 22.69 -19.95 -3.67
C HIS A 126 21.56 -19.85 -4.71
N PRO A 127 21.05 -20.99 -5.22
CA PRO A 127 19.99 -21.01 -6.23
C PRO A 127 18.63 -20.51 -5.71
N VAL A 128 18.44 -20.45 -4.38
CA VAL A 128 17.20 -20.01 -3.75
C VAL A 128 17.43 -18.67 -3.04
N PRO A 129 16.60 -17.64 -3.30
CA PRO A 129 16.67 -16.37 -2.57
C PRO A 129 16.53 -16.56 -1.06
N VAL A 130 17.33 -15.82 -0.28
CA VAL A 130 17.22 -15.81 1.18
C VAL A 130 16.27 -14.71 1.60
N ASN A 131 15.24 -15.11 2.34
CA ASN A 131 14.24 -14.22 2.91
C ASN A 131 14.70 -13.77 4.29
N SER A 132 14.66 -12.46 4.54
CA SER A 132 14.93 -11.90 5.86
C SER A 132 13.90 -10.87 6.27
N ARG A 133 13.74 -10.73 7.58
CA ARG A 133 13.09 -9.60 8.22
C ARG A 133 14.17 -8.73 8.82
N ILE A 134 14.14 -7.44 8.50
CA ILE A 134 14.99 -6.45 9.15
C ILE A 134 14.15 -5.66 10.15
N VAL A 135 14.69 -5.47 11.35
CA VAL A 135 14.18 -4.56 12.36
C VAL A 135 15.20 -3.43 12.52
N LEU A 136 14.84 -2.23 12.06
CA LEU A 136 15.68 -1.04 12.18
C LEU A 136 15.08 -0.11 13.25
N ASN A 137 15.83 0.19 14.29
CA ASN A 137 15.52 1.30 15.18
C ASN A 137 15.96 2.61 14.52
N ILE A 138 15.02 3.49 14.19
CA ILE A 138 15.28 4.73 13.45
C ILE A 138 16.13 5.72 14.28
N VAL A 139 15.94 5.73 15.60
CA VAL A 139 16.61 6.67 16.50
C VAL A 139 18.05 6.24 16.75
N SER A 140 18.27 4.99 17.17
CA SER A 140 19.63 4.49 17.46
C SER A 140 20.38 4.02 16.20
N ARG A 141 19.67 3.86 15.07
CA ARG A 141 20.18 3.29 13.81
C ARG A 141 20.63 1.84 13.93
N ASN A 142 20.31 1.17 15.04
CA ASN A 142 20.61 -0.24 15.23
C ASN A 142 19.70 -1.08 14.34
N MET A 143 20.30 -2.04 13.65
CA MET A 143 19.62 -2.91 12.70
C MET A 143 19.88 -4.36 13.04
N LYS A 144 18.80 -5.15 13.15
CA LYS A 144 18.85 -6.61 13.32
C LYS A 144 18.24 -7.27 12.10
N SER A 145 18.89 -8.30 11.58
CA SER A 145 18.38 -9.12 10.48
C SER A 145 18.10 -10.52 11.00
N GLU A 146 16.91 -11.04 10.71
CA GLU A 146 16.47 -12.36 11.10
C GLU A 146 16.00 -13.12 9.87
N LYS A 147 16.27 -14.43 9.81
CA LYS A 147 15.72 -15.29 8.77
C LYS A 147 14.20 -15.28 8.86
N ALA A 148 13.52 -15.13 7.73
CA ALA A 148 12.07 -15.20 7.69
C ALA A 148 11.60 -16.36 6.79
N PRO A 149 10.47 -17.00 7.14
CA PRO A 149 9.96 -18.12 6.35
C PRO A 149 9.36 -17.66 5.02
N PHE A 150 8.74 -16.48 4.98
CA PHE A 150 8.02 -15.99 3.80
C PHE A 150 8.75 -14.81 3.13
N PRO A 151 8.75 -14.71 1.79
CA PRO A 151 9.42 -13.62 1.06
C PRO A 151 8.70 -12.28 1.11
N PHE A 152 7.40 -12.28 1.43
CA PHE A 152 6.57 -11.08 1.55
C PHE A 152 6.12 -10.84 3.00
N LEU A 153 5.21 -9.90 3.21
CA LEU A 153 4.72 -9.58 4.55
C LEU A 153 4.04 -10.80 5.19
N ASP A 154 4.56 -11.19 6.35
CA ASP A 154 4.13 -12.33 7.18
C ASP A 154 3.96 -11.93 8.65
N PHE A 155 3.78 -10.63 8.89
CA PHE A 155 3.60 -10.05 10.20
C PHE A 155 2.70 -8.83 10.13
N THR A 156 2.17 -8.44 11.28
CA THR A 156 1.44 -7.18 11.45
C THR A 156 2.00 -6.46 12.68
N LEU A 157 1.49 -5.27 12.97
CA LEU A 157 1.79 -4.59 14.23
C LEU A 157 0.65 -4.77 15.23
N SER A 158 1.02 -4.92 16.48
CA SER A 158 0.12 -4.89 17.62
C SER A 158 -0.26 -3.45 17.99
N PRO A 159 -1.49 -3.20 18.49
CA PRO A 159 -1.87 -1.92 19.07
C PRO A 159 -0.98 -1.44 20.24
N THR A 160 -0.22 -2.35 20.87
CA THR A 160 0.72 -2.01 21.97
C THR A 160 2.15 -1.74 21.51
N GLY A 161 2.40 -1.66 20.19
CA GLY A 161 3.72 -1.30 19.64
C GLY A 161 4.63 -2.49 19.30
N GLY A 162 4.27 -3.71 19.71
CA GLY A 162 4.98 -4.93 19.30
C GLY A 162 4.67 -5.36 17.86
N ILE A 163 5.46 -6.30 17.35
CA ILE A 163 5.23 -6.99 16.07
C ILE A 163 4.51 -8.33 16.33
N LEU A 164 3.44 -8.60 15.59
CA LEU A 164 2.69 -9.85 15.64
C LEU A 164 3.18 -10.78 14.54
N VAL A 165 3.70 -11.94 14.93
CA VAL A 165 4.35 -12.90 14.03
C VAL A 165 3.86 -14.31 14.33
N GLU A 166 3.64 -15.10 13.29
CA GLU A 166 3.35 -16.52 13.43
C GLU A 166 4.61 -17.32 13.84
N SER A 167 4.45 -18.22 14.80
CA SER A 167 5.49 -19.15 15.28
C SER A 167 4.92 -20.55 15.47
N ASP A 168 5.77 -21.52 15.77
CA ASP A 168 5.37 -22.91 16.02
C ASP A 168 4.36 -23.06 17.17
N ARG A 169 4.38 -22.15 18.15
CA ARG A 169 3.47 -22.15 19.31
C ARG A 169 2.15 -21.41 19.06
N GLY A 170 2.08 -20.64 17.98
CA GLY A 170 0.96 -19.73 17.71
C GLY A 170 1.45 -18.35 17.30
N ILE A 171 0.56 -17.36 17.35
CA ILE A 171 0.89 -15.97 17.04
C ILE A 171 1.45 -15.32 18.30
N ILE A 172 2.66 -14.79 18.19
CA ILE A 172 3.36 -14.09 19.26
C ILE A 172 3.40 -12.59 19.01
N GLU A 173 3.37 -11.81 20.07
CA GLU A 173 3.77 -10.40 20.08
C GLU A 173 5.21 -10.33 20.54
N TYR A 174 6.10 -9.75 19.73
CA TYR A 174 7.51 -9.54 20.03
C TYR A 174 7.80 -8.04 20.18
N PHE A 175 8.59 -7.69 21.20
CA PHE A 175 9.02 -6.32 21.48
C PHE A 175 10.53 -6.20 21.25
N PRO A 176 10.97 -5.44 20.23
CA PRO A 176 12.39 -5.36 19.90
C PRO A 176 13.28 -4.74 20.99
N ASP A 177 12.75 -3.81 21.79
CA ASP A 177 13.52 -3.15 22.86
C ASP A 177 13.93 -4.11 23.98
N SER A 178 12.98 -4.93 24.44
CA SER A 178 13.16 -5.85 25.57
C SER A 178 13.51 -7.27 25.13
N GLU A 179 13.52 -7.53 23.82
CA GLU A 179 13.57 -8.86 23.21
C GLU A 179 12.56 -9.87 23.80
N SER A 180 11.48 -9.35 24.38
CA SER A 180 10.47 -10.15 25.04
C SER A 180 9.42 -10.60 24.03
N SER A 181 8.84 -11.79 24.27
CA SER A 181 7.74 -12.30 23.46
C SER A 181 6.62 -12.83 24.34
N LYS A 182 5.38 -12.68 23.85
CA LYS A 182 4.17 -13.20 24.50
C LYS A 182 3.30 -13.88 23.48
N ILE A 183 2.77 -15.06 23.80
CA ILE A 183 1.77 -15.73 22.96
C ILE A 183 0.44 -14.98 23.09
N ILE A 184 -0.10 -14.54 21.95
CA ILE A 184 -1.39 -13.82 21.86
C ILE A 184 -2.51 -14.76 21.44
N LEU A 185 -2.21 -15.72 20.57
CA LEU A 185 -3.18 -16.70 20.09
C LEU A 185 -2.48 -18.05 19.89
N GLN A 186 -2.93 -19.11 20.57
CA GLN A 186 -2.31 -20.43 20.46
C GLN A 186 -2.59 -21.06 19.09
N LYS A 187 -1.64 -21.81 18.55
CA LYS A 187 -1.74 -22.45 17.22
C LYS A 187 -3.03 -23.26 17.04
N LYS A 188 -3.41 -24.03 18.06
CA LYS A 188 -4.63 -24.87 18.08
C LYS A 188 -5.93 -24.08 17.95
N GLU A 189 -5.93 -22.78 18.25
CA GLU A 189 -7.14 -21.96 18.21
C GLU A 189 -7.53 -21.56 16.78
N TYR A 190 -6.61 -21.62 15.82
CA TYR A 190 -6.87 -21.13 14.46
C TYR A 190 -6.40 -22.07 13.33
N THR A 191 -5.58 -23.07 13.61
CA THR A 191 -5.02 -23.93 12.55
C THR A 191 -6.11 -24.65 11.76
N SER A 192 -7.22 -25.05 12.39
CA SER A 192 -8.35 -25.71 11.71
C SER A 192 -9.17 -24.79 10.79
N LEU A 193 -8.85 -23.49 10.73
CA LEU A 193 -9.58 -22.51 9.93
C LEU A 193 -8.91 -22.27 8.57
N PHE A 194 -7.69 -22.75 8.38
CA PHE A 194 -6.91 -22.48 7.18
C PHE A 194 -6.30 -23.76 6.64
N ASP A 195 -6.39 -23.91 5.31
CA ASP A 195 -5.76 -24.99 4.59
C ASP A 195 -4.44 -24.49 3.96
N GLY A 196 -3.34 -25.19 4.22
CA GLY A 196 -2.06 -24.96 3.55
C GLY A 196 -1.02 -24.18 4.36
N ASN A 197 0.03 -23.73 3.65
CA ASN A 197 1.28 -23.22 4.23
C ASN A 197 1.46 -21.70 4.08
N ASN A 198 0.38 -20.95 3.82
CA ASN A 198 0.44 -19.50 3.72
C ASN A 198 0.61 -18.88 5.13
N PRO A 199 1.33 -17.75 5.25
CA PRO A 199 1.49 -17.09 6.55
C PRO A 199 0.12 -16.66 7.10
N ILE A 200 -0.08 -16.86 8.40
CA ILE A 200 -1.29 -16.45 9.11
C ILE A 200 -1.02 -15.14 9.83
N MET A 201 -1.72 -14.08 9.42
CA MET A 201 -1.55 -12.73 9.97
C MET A 201 -2.72 -12.38 10.89
N LEU A 202 -2.42 -11.78 12.04
CA LEU A 202 -3.39 -11.33 13.04
C LEU A 202 -3.48 -9.80 13.03
N HIS A 203 -4.66 -9.24 12.81
CA HIS A 203 -4.91 -7.81 12.92
C HIS A 203 -5.83 -7.54 14.10
N GLN A 204 -5.34 -6.83 15.12
CA GLN A 204 -6.10 -6.55 16.32
C GLN A 204 -6.70 -5.14 16.29
N ALA A 205 -7.96 -5.02 16.71
CA ALA A 205 -8.54 -3.74 17.06
C ALA A 205 -7.81 -3.14 18.27
N SER A 206 -7.89 -1.82 18.46
CA SER A 206 -7.14 -1.11 19.51
C SER A 206 -7.41 -1.65 20.93
N ASN A 207 -8.64 -2.08 21.21
CA ASN A 207 -9.01 -2.67 22.51
C ASN A 207 -8.67 -4.17 22.66
N LYS A 208 -8.13 -4.81 21.62
CA LYS A 208 -7.79 -6.25 21.55
C LYS A 208 -8.96 -7.23 21.73
N LYS A 209 -10.19 -6.75 21.86
CA LYS A 209 -11.39 -7.61 22.01
C LYS A 209 -11.84 -8.22 20.69
N ASN A 210 -11.59 -7.51 19.60
CA ASN A 210 -11.87 -7.95 18.25
C ASN A 210 -10.55 -8.10 17.50
N SER A 211 -10.39 -9.23 16.82
CA SER A 211 -9.22 -9.50 16.00
C SER A 211 -9.64 -10.19 14.72
N LEU A 212 -8.92 -9.95 13.64
CA LEU A 212 -9.07 -10.65 12.38
C LEU A 212 -7.83 -11.51 12.16
N ILE A 213 -8.02 -12.80 11.88
CA ILE A 213 -6.97 -13.65 11.35
C ILE A 213 -7.20 -13.85 9.86
N ILE A 214 -6.14 -13.74 9.07
CA ILE A 214 -6.21 -13.86 7.62
C ILE A 214 -5.02 -14.65 7.10
N SER A 215 -5.29 -15.52 6.11
CA SER A 215 -4.28 -16.27 5.40
C SER A 215 -4.73 -16.51 3.98
N GLY A 216 -3.77 -16.54 3.06
CA GLY A 216 -4.07 -16.73 1.65
C GLY A 216 -3.01 -16.14 0.75
N SER A 217 -3.29 -16.21 -0.55
CA SER A 217 -2.37 -15.77 -1.59
C SER A 217 -3.06 -15.43 -2.89
N GLY A 218 -2.44 -14.54 -3.68
CA GLY A 218 -2.90 -14.24 -5.04
C GLY A 218 -4.34 -13.74 -5.16
N GLY A 219 -4.79 -12.94 -4.18
CA GLY A 219 -6.16 -12.42 -4.14
C GLY A 219 -7.18 -13.38 -3.54
N GLN A 220 -6.82 -14.63 -3.26
CA GLN A 220 -7.64 -15.59 -2.56
C GLN A 220 -7.23 -15.63 -1.09
N TYR A 221 -8.04 -15.02 -0.23
CA TYR A 221 -7.80 -14.97 1.20
C TYR A 221 -8.99 -15.55 1.97
N SER A 222 -8.68 -16.37 2.97
CA SER A 222 -9.62 -16.76 4.01
C SER A 222 -9.40 -15.85 5.19
N ALA A 223 -10.46 -15.23 5.69
CA ALA A 223 -10.40 -14.33 6.85
C ALA A 223 -11.47 -14.70 7.87
N TYR A 224 -11.10 -14.70 9.14
CA TYR A 224 -12.00 -14.98 10.25
C TYR A 224 -11.88 -13.89 11.30
N LEU A 225 -13.03 -13.33 11.66
CA LEU A 225 -13.19 -12.42 12.78
C LEU A 225 -13.34 -13.22 14.08
N LEU A 226 -12.53 -12.86 15.06
CA LEU A 226 -12.50 -13.40 16.40
C LEU A 226 -13.08 -12.36 17.36
N THR A 227 -14.24 -12.65 17.94
CA THR A 227 -14.97 -11.79 18.90
C THR A 227 -15.25 -12.58 20.18
N GLY A 228 -14.35 -12.46 21.16
CA GLY A 228 -14.39 -13.33 22.34
C GLY A 228 -14.24 -14.81 21.95
N LYS A 229 -15.25 -15.64 22.19
CA LYS A 229 -15.26 -17.07 21.80
C LYS A 229 -15.82 -17.31 20.40
N ASN A 230 -16.44 -16.30 19.78
CA ASN A 230 -17.08 -16.44 18.50
C ASN A 230 -16.08 -16.28 17.36
N LYS A 231 -16.28 -17.07 16.31
CA LYS A 231 -15.51 -17.05 15.06
C LYS A 231 -16.48 -16.90 13.91
N SER A 232 -16.35 -15.85 13.11
CA SER A 232 -17.16 -15.65 11.91
C SER A 232 -16.28 -15.41 10.71
N LYS A 233 -16.65 -16.00 9.56
CA LYS A 233 -15.89 -15.86 8.32
C LYS A 233 -16.22 -14.52 7.64
N ILE A 234 -15.22 -13.91 7.00
CA ILE A 234 -15.37 -12.77 6.10
C ILE A 234 -14.89 -13.20 4.72
N ASP A 235 -15.85 -13.49 3.83
CA ASP A 235 -15.60 -14.22 2.57
C ASP A 235 -15.18 -13.35 1.37
N ASP A 236 -15.14 -12.03 1.53
CA ASP A 236 -14.91 -11.09 0.41
C ASP A 236 -13.59 -10.31 0.52
N MET A 237 -12.72 -10.65 1.47
CA MET A 237 -11.41 -9.99 1.58
C MET A 237 -10.45 -10.51 0.51
N THR A 238 -9.75 -9.60 -0.17
CA THR A 238 -8.79 -9.95 -1.23
C THR A 238 -7.37 -9.47 -0.96
N SER A 239 -7.12 -8.91 0.22
CA SER A 239 -5.81 -8.46 0.69
C SER A 239 -5.65 -8.74 2.17
N ALA A 240 -4.47 -9.20 2.55
CA ALA A 240 -4.07 -9.31 3.95
C ALA A 240 -3.29 -8.08 4.46
N THR A 241 -2.96 -7.13 3.57
CA THR A 241 -2.19 -5.93 3.91
C THR A 241 -3.01 -4.64 3.77
N GLU A 242 -4.05 -4.64 2.95
CA GLU A 242 -5.00 -3.54 2.79
C GLU A 242 -6.22 -3.78 3.66
N LEU A 243 -6.00 -3.81 4.98
CA LEU A 243 -7.06 -3.93 5.98
C LEU A 243 -6.68 -3.22 7.28
N PHE A 244 -7.61 -2.41 7.80
CA PHE A 244 -7.35 -1.51 8.91
C PHE A 244 -8.57 -1.38 9.81
N TRP A 245 -8.33 -1.51 11.12
CA TRP A 245 -9.30 -1.13 12.14
C TRP A 245 -9.36 0.39 12.22
N ILE A 246 -10.50 0.98 11.86
CA ILE A 246 -10.74 2.43 11.97
C ILE A 246 -11.44 2.79 13.29
N SER A 247 -12.02 1.79 13.95
CA SER A 247 -12.47 1.85 15.33
C SER A 247 -12.40 0.45 15.96
N ASN A 248 -12.84 0.31 17.21
CA ASN A 248 -12.93 -1.01 17.85
C ASN A 248 -13.96 -1.95 17.19
N HIS A 249 -14.87 -1.44 16.36
CA HIS A 249 -16.00 -2.18 15.82
C HIS A 249 -16.13 -2.05 14.30
N GLU A 250 -15.25 -1.28 13.68
CA GLU A 250 -15.29 -1.01 12.24
C GLU A 250 -13.97 -1.34 11.61
N LEU A 251 -14.06 -2.21 10.59
CA LEU A 251 -12.94 -2.71 9.83
C LEU A 251 -13.09 -2.24 8.39
N LEU A 252 -12.07 -1.58 7.86
CA LEU A 252 -11.97 -1.20 6.47
C LEU A 252 -11.03 -2.16 5.74
N TYR A 253 -11.40 -2.66 4.57
CA TYR A 253 -10.58 -3.62 3.84
C TYR A 253 -10.82 -3.62 2.33
N ARG A 254 -9.84 -4.10 1.57
CA ARG A 254 -10.00 -4.37 0.13
C ARG A 254 -10.81 -5.64 -0.11
N SER A 255 -11.80 -5.51 -0.99
CA SER A 255 -12.64 -6.58 -1.53
C SER A 255 -12.70 -6.53 -3.06
N GLY A 256 -13.45 -7.42 -3.69
CA GLY A 256 -13.63 -7.46 -5.15
C GLY A 256 -12.70 -8.46 -5.83
N TYR A 257 -12.24 -8.18 -7.03
CA TYR A 257 -11.34 -9.05 -7.81
C TYR A 257 -10.45 -8.22 -8.73
N THR A 258 -9.45 -8.85 -9.35
CA THR A 258 -8.50 -8.18 -10.24
C THR A 258 -9.24 -7.41 -11.34
N GLY A 259 -8.99 -6.10 -11.42
CA GLY A 259 -9.68 -5.19 -12.33
C GLY A 259 -10.86 -4.43 -11.72
N GLU A 260 -11.45 -4.94 -10.63
CA GLU A 260 -12.70 -4.46 -10.04
C GLU A 260 -12.66 -4.41 -8.51
N TYR A 261 -11.53 -3.97 -7.96
CA TYR A 261 -11.37 -3.87 -6.51
C TYR A 261 -12.28 -2.79 -5.92
N SER A 262 -12.67 -3.04 -4.67
CA SER A 262 -13.51 -2.16 -3.87
C SER A 262 -12.93 -2.00 -2.47
N ILE A 263 -13.27 -0.92 -1.80
CA ILE A 263 -13.00 -0.76 -0.38
C ILE A 263 -14.31 -0.91 0.38
N THR A 264 -14.34 -1.88 1.30
CA THR A 264 -15.50 -2.21 2.12
C THR A 264 -15.25 -1.80 3.57
N LEU A 265 -16.20 -1.07 4.13
CA LEU A 265 -16.33 -0.83 5.55
C LEU A 265 -17.29 -1.87 6.14
N TYR A 266 -16.83 -2.62 7.13
CA TYR A 266 -17.65 -3.58 7.87
C TYR A 266 -17.83 -3.15 9.32
N ASN A 267 -19.09 -2.94 9.70
CA ASN A 267 -19.49 -2.69 11.07
C ASN A 267 -19.87 -4.00 11.74
N ILE A 268 -19.05 -4.44 12.69
CA ILE A 268 -19.18 -5.75 13.34
C ILE A 268 -20.41 -5.82 14.25
N LEU A 269 -20.76 -4.71 14.91
CA LEU A 269 -21.93 -4.67 15.80
C LEU A 269 -23.23 -4.84 15.02
N LYS A 270 -23.29 -4.27 13.81
CA LYS A 270 -24.47 -4.31 12.94
C LYS A 270 -24.45 -5.48 11.95
N GLY A 271 -23.32 -6.17 11.81
CA GLY A 271 -23.10 -7.15 10.73
C GLY A 271 -23.25 -6.55 9.33
N LYS A 272 -23.12 -5.22 9.18
CA LYS A 272 -23.40 -4.51 7.92
C LYS A 272 -22.12 -4.15 7.20
N LYS A 273 -22.10 -4.39 5.89
CA LYS A 273 -21.05 -3.94 4.96
C LYS A 273 -21.53 -2.72 4.19
N GLU A 274 -20.64 -1.75 4.03
CA GLU A 274 -20.82 -0.55 3.23
C GLU A 274 -19.65 -0.44 2.25
N ARG A 275 -19.94 -0.16 0.98
CA ARG A 275 -18.90 0.00 -0.03
C ARG A 275 -18.54 1.48 -0.12
N ILE A 276 -17.27 1.80 0.15
CA ILE A 276 -16.74 3.16 0.15
C ILE A 276 -16.38 3.59 -1.28
N ILE A 277 -15.62 2.75 -1.99
CA ILE A 277 -15.35 2.90 -3.42
C ILE A 277 -15.49 1.56 -4.14
N SER A 278 -15.72 1.60 -5.44
CA SER A 278 -15.84 0.41 -6.30
C SER A 278 -15.20 0.63 -7.66
N GLY A 279 -14.79 -0.48 -8.29
CA GLY A 279 -14.29 -0.47 -9.66
C GLY A 279 -12.88 0.09 -9.82
N SER A 280 -12.08 0.01 -8.77
CA SER A 280 -10.68 0.42 -8.80
C SER A 280 -9.79 -0.71 -9.32
N LEU A 281 -8.79 -0.35 -10.13
CA LEU A 281 -7.73 -1.26 -10.58
C LEU A 281 -6.66 -1.49 -9.50
N ASN A 282 -6.47 -0.51 -8.62
CA ASN A 282 -5.52 -0.53 -7.51
C ASN A 282 -6.06 0.33 -6.37
N THR A 283 -6.14 -0.19 -5.15
CA THR A 283 -6.75 0.58 -4.04
C THR A 283 -5.76 1.26 -3.13
N ASN A 284 -4.53 0.74 -2.98
CA ASN A 284 -3.51 1.22 -2.04
C ASN A 284 -4.14 1.77 -0.73
N LEU A 285 -4.90 0.91 -0.04
CA LEU A 285 -5.64 1.32 1.16
C LEU A 285 -4.67 1.45 2.32
N HIS A 286 -4.67 2.62 2.99
CA HIS A 286 -3.89 2.85 4.20
C HIS A 286 -4.63 3.71 5.19
N ALA A 287 -4.69 3.28 6.45
CA ALA A 287 -5.25 4.08 7.54
C ALA A 287 -4.19 4.40 8.60
N PRO A 288 -4.10 5.64 9.08
CA PRO A 288 -3.31 5.97 10.26
C PRO A 288 -3.90 5.25 11.47
N ARG A 289 -3.03 4.61 12.26
CA ARG A 289 -3.46 3.75 13.37
C ARG A 289 -4.04 4.51 14.57
N HIS A 290 -3.77 5.82 14.70
CA HIS A 290 -4.29 6.66 15.78
C HIS A 290 -5.63 7.34 15.43
N GLY A 291 -6.30 6.86 14.38
CA GLY A 291 -7.38 7.61 13.75
C GLY A 291 -6.81 8.72 12.87
N GLY A 292 -7.71 9.38 12.14
CA GLY A 292 -7.35 10.27 11.05
C GLY A 292 -7.88 9.74 9.73
N PRO A 293 -7.55 10.41 8.62
CA PRO A 293 -8.16 10.08 7.37
C PRO A 293 -7.41 8.94 6.67
N VAL A 294 -8.17 8.19 5.89
CA VAL A 294 -7.72 7.00 5.19
C VAL A 294 -7.30 7.38 3.77
N SER A 295 -6.14 6.88 3.37
CA SER A 295 -5.61 6.98 2.02
C SER A 295 -6.15 5.83 1.19
N LEU A 296 -6.67 6.12 0.00
CA LEU A 296 -7.04 5.10 -0.99
C LEU A 296 -6.90 5.66 -2.40
N LEU A 297 -6.81 4.75 -3.38
CA LEU A 297 -6.73 5.04 -4.79
C LEU A 297 -7.98 4.51 -5.50
N LEU A 298 -8.54 5.35 -6.36
CA LEU A 298 -9.52 4.95 -7.34
C LEU A 298 -8.89 5.11 -8.72
N ASN A 299 -8.48 4.00 -9.33
CA ASN A 299 -7.78 3.99 -10.63
C ASN A 299 -6.59 4.98 -10.66
N GLN A 300 -5.71 4.86 -9.66
CA GLN A 300 -4.60 5.78 -9.32
C GLN A 300 -4.98 7.19 -8.85
N ILE A 301 -6.22 7.68 -8.96
CA ILE A 301 -6.56 8.99 -8.40
C ILE A 301 -6.55 8.91 -6.87
N ILE A 302 -5.71 9.76 -6.26
CA ILE A 302 -5.55 9.86 -4.82
C ILE A 302 -6.83 10.39 -4.20
N THR A 303 -7.38 9.60 -3.30
CA THR A 303 -8.64 9.86 -2.62
C THR A 303 -8.45 9.75 -1.12
N LEU A 304 -8.97 10.75 -0.41
CA LEU A 304 -9.04 10.81 1.04
C LEU A 304 -10.42 10.34 1.48
N TYR A 305 -10.49 9.37 2.40
CA TYR A 305 -11.72 9.00 3.09
C TYR A 305 -11.64 9.44 4.54
N THR A 306 -12.64 10.19 5.02
CA THR A 306 -12.72 10.58 6.43
C THR A 306 -13.74 9.69 7.14
N PRO A 307 -13.32 8.76 8.02
CA PRO A 307 -14.23 7.83 8.69
C PRO A 307 -15.34 8.50 9.51
N MET A 308 -15.04 9.63 10.16
CA MET A 308 -15.99 10.35 11.02
C MET A 308 -17.15 10.93 10.21
N ASP A 309 -16.84 11.59 9.10
CA ASP A 309 -17.83 12.28 8.27
C ASP A 309 -18.38 11.40 7.14
N ARG A 310 -17.84 10.19 6.97
CA ARG A 310 -18.12 9.28 5.85
C ARG A 310 -17.95 9.95 4.49
N SER A 311 -17.05 10.94 4.40
CA SER A 311 -16.84 11.74 3.21
C SER A 311 -15.64 11.26 2.40
N LEU A 312 -15.71 11.47 1.08
CA LEU A 312 -14.63 11.23 0.15
C LEU A 312 -14.19 12.55 -0.47
N PHE A 313 -12.89 12.73 -0.60
CA PHE A 313 -12.28 13.86 -1.30
C PHE A 313 -11.26 13.34 -2.30
N MET A 314 -11.53 13.58 -3.59
CA MET A 314 -10.61 13.25 -4.68
C MET A 314 -9.69 14.45 -4.94
N THR A 315 -8.38 14.20 -4.94
CA THR A 315 -7.38 15.27 -5.11
C THR A 315 -7.21 15.72 -6.56
N GLY A 316 -7.63 14.90 -7.53
CA GLY A 316 -7.29 15.09 -8.95
C GLY A 316 -5.84 14.72 -9.31
N LEU A 317 -5.02 14.35 -8.32
CA LEU A 317 -3.66 13.85 -8.54
C LEU A 317 -3.65 12.34 -8.60
N GLU A 318 -2.77 11.78 -9.44
CA GLU A 318 -2.52 10.35 -9.47
C GLU A 318 -1.34 9.93 -8.60
N GLY A 319 -1.40 8.75 -8.01
CA GLY A 319 -0.26 8.13 -7.33
C GLY A 319 -0.32 6.60 -7.42
N GLU A 320 0.81 5.97 -7.14
CA GLU A 320 0.96 4.52 -7.05
C GLU A 320 0.94 4.03 -5.59
N ASP A 321 1.49 4.84 -4.68
CA ASP A 321 1.49 4.63 -3.24
C ASP A 321 1.24 5.98 -2.55
N VAL A 322 0.32 6.04 -1.58
CA VAL A 322 -0.07 7.29 -0.92
C VAL A 322 -0.30 7.12 0.58
N ARG A 323 0.25 8.05 1.37
CA ARG A 323 0.02 8.14 2.81
C ARG A 323 -0.33 9.56 3.20
N PHE A 324 -1.51 9.76 3.78
CA PHE A 324 -1.83 11.01 4.46
C PHE A 324 -1.08 11.11 5.79
N SER A 325 -0.70 12.33 6.17
CA SER A 325 -0.18 12.62 7.50
C SER A 325 -1.23 12.28 8.56
N PRO A 326 -0.85 12.02 9.82
CA PRO A 326 -1.80 11.67 10.87
C PRO A 326 -2.97 12.65 11.05
N ASP A 327 -2.72 13.94 10.81
CA ASP A 327 -3.72 15.02 10.88
C ASP A 327 -4.47 15.25 9.55
N GLY A 328 -4.08 14.58 8.46
CA GLY A 328 -4.68 14.73 7.14
C GLY A 328 -4.31 16.01 6.38
N SER A 329 -3.47 16.89 6.96
CA SER A 329 -3.14 18.19 6.34
C SER A 329 -2.24 18.05 5.12
N HIS A 330 -1.42 17.00 5.08
CA HIS A 330 -0.51 16.68 4.01
C HIS A 330 -0.67 15.22 3.56
N PHE A 331 -0.11 14.91 2.40
CA PHE A 331 0.13 13.53 1.99
C PHE A 331 1.43 13.43 1.23
N VAL A 332 2.04 12.25 1.35
CA VAL A 332 3.11 11.81 0.45
C VAL A 332 2.53 10.89 -0.60
N SER A 333 3.05 11.01 -1.81
CA SER A 333 2.69 10.08 -2.89
C SER A 333 3.91 9.74 -3.74
N LEU A 334 3.91 8.50 -4.23
CA LEU A 334 4.82 8.03 -5.27
C LEU A 334 4.14 8.13 -6.63
N LEU A 335 4.86 8.68 -7.59
CA LEU A 335 4.49 8.66 -9.00
C LEU A 335 5.78 8.53 -9.84
N TYR A 336 5.92 7.44 -10.61
CA TYR A 336 7.11 7.15 -11.43
C TYR A 336 8.41 7.17 -10.61
N LYS A 337 8.42 6.50 -9.45
CA LYS A 337 9.52 6.50 -8.47
C LYS A 337 9.91 7.87 -7.90
N LYS A 338 9.09 8.91 -8.10
CA LYS A 338 9.31 10.24 -7.51
C LYS A 338 8.43 10.38 -6.28
N LEU A 339 9.05 10.77 -5.17
CA LEU A 339 8.34 11.12 -3.95
C LEU A 339 7.93 12.59 -3.98
N PHE A 340 6.63 12.83 -3.87
CA PHE A 340 6.05 14.15 -3.73
C PHE A 340 5.45 14.32 -2.35
N LEU A 341 5.50 15.56 -1.84
CA LEU A 341 4.75 16.01 -0.70
C LEU A 341 3.74 17.07 -1.14
N SER A 342 2.48 16.85 -0.80
CA SER A 342 1.38 17.73 -1.15
C SER A 342 0.62 18.16 0.08
N ARG A 343 0.04 19.36 0.05
CA ARG A 343 -0.98 19.79 1.01
C ARG A 343 -2.35 19.37 0.50
N THR A 344 -3.17 18.78 1.35
CA THR A 344 -4.55 18.41 1.01
C THR A 344 -5.34 19.62 0.54
N GLU A 345 -5.18 20.75 1.24
CA GLU A 345 -5.85 22.01 0.93
C GLU A 345 -5.45 22.60 -0.43
N SER A 346 -4.19 22.40 -0.87
CA SER A 346 -3.76 22.91 -2.17
C SER A 346 -4.55 22.30 -3.33
N SER A 347 -4.95 21.03 -3.22
CA SER A 347 -5.81 20.38 -4.22
C SER A 347 -7.22 20.99 -4.25
N ARG A 348 -7.73 21.45 -3.09
CA ARG A 348 -9.03 22.16 -2.99
C ARG A 348 -8.95 23.55 -3.61
N ILE A 349 -7.93 24.32 -3.23
CA ILE A 349 -7.74 25.69 -3.72
C ILE A 349 -7.51 25.72 -5.24
N ARG A 350 -6.73 24.77 -5.76
CA ARG A 350 -6.35 24.67 -7.19
C ARG A 350 -7.28 23.79 -8.02
N ASN A 351 -8.49 23.50 -7.52
CA ASN A 351 -9.39 22.53 -8.14
C ASN A 351 -9.73 22.89 -9.61
N ARG A 352 -9.89 24.18 -9.93
CA ARG A 352 -10.20 24.60 -11.31
C ARG A 352 -9.06 24.27 -12.28
N GLU A 353 -7.82 24.49 -11.88
CA GLU A 353 -6.65 24.16 -12.68
C GLU A 353 -6.48 22.64 -12.81
N LEU A 354 -6.74 21.89 -11.73
CA LEU A 354 -6.71 20.43 -11.75
C LEU A 354 -7.81 19.81 -12.63
N ILE A 355 -8.99 20.43 -12.69
CA ILE A 355 -10.05 20.07 -13.63
C ILE A 355 -9.58 20.23 -15.08
N ARG A 356 -8.96 21.36 -15.43
CA ARG A 356 -8.42 21.58 -16.80
C ARG A 356 -7.34 20.56 -17.16
N ASN A 357 -6.48 20.22 -16.21
CA ASN A 357 -5.49 19.17 -16.41
C ASN A 357 -6.16 17.79 -16.61
N SER A 358 -7.21 17.49 -15.84
CA SER A 358 -7.99 16.26 -15.97
C SER A 358 -8.70 16.15 -17.34
N GLU A 359 -9.22 17.26 -17.87
CA GLU A 359 -9.79 17.31 -19.23
C GLU A 359 -8.74 16.99 -20.30
N THR A 360 -7.51 17.47 -20.10
CA THR A 360 -6.37 17.15 -20.98
C THR A 360 -6.05 15.65 -20.93
N LEU A 361 -6.00 15.06 -19.72
CA LEU A 361 -5.77 13.63 -19.53
C LEU A 361 -6.89 12.78 -20.16
N ILE A 362 -8.17 13.15 -19.98
CA ILE A 362 -9.29 12.50 -20.66
C ILE A 362 -9.11 12.53 -22.18
N SER A 363 -8.66 13.65 -22.73
CA SER A 363 -8.47 13.81 -24.18
C SER A 363 -7.34 12.94 -24.70
N LEU A 364 -6.23 12.83 -23.95
CA LEU A 364 -5.14 11.89 -24.26
C LEU A 364 -5.62 10.44 -24.21
N TYR A 365 -6.34 10.05 -23.15
CA TYR A 365 -6.90 8.71 -23.05
C TYR A 365 -7.88 8.37 -24.19
N ARG A 366 -8.73 9.32 -24.60
CA ARG A 366 -9.62 9.13 -25.76
C ARG A 366 -8.85 8.93 -27.06
N ALA A 367 -7.76 9.67 -27.27
CA ALA A 367 -6.91 9.51 -28.45
C ALA A 367 -6.25 8.11 -28.48
N ILE A 368 -5.79 7.60 -27.35
CA ILE A 368 -5.28 6.23 -27.22
C ILE A 368 -6.39 5.21 -27.48
N ASN A 369 -7.60 5.44 -26.97
CA ASN A 369 -8.71 4.51 -27.18
C ASN A 369 -9.12 4.41 -28.66
N SER A 370 -8.99 5.50 -29.41
CA SER A 370 -9.26 5.52 -30.86
C SER A 370 -8.18 4.88 -31.72
N ASP A 371 -6.99 4.64 -31.16
CA ASP A 371 -5.84 4.06 -31.87
C ASP A 371 -5.36 2.80 -31.13
N THR A 372 -5.95 1.66 -31.50
CA THR A 372 -5.63 0.35 -30.90
C THR A 372 -4.18 -0.08 -31.10
N SER A 373 -3.44 0.53 -32.04
CA SER A 373 -2.01 0.26 -32.22
C SER A 373 -1.18 0.68 -31.00
N GLN A 374 -1.72 1.56 -30.14
CA GLN A 374 -1.10 2.04 -28.91
C GLN A 374 -1.29 1.10 -27.71
N TRP A 375 -2.18 0.11 -27.84
CA TRP A 375 -2.57 -0.77 -26.74
C TRP A 375 -1.49 -1.81 -26.47
N GLU A 376 -1.18 -2.05 -25.19
CA GLU A 376 -0.26 -3.11 -24.78
C GLU A 376 -0.96 -4.48 -24.77
N ASN A 377 -2.25 -4.51 -24.43
CA ASN A 377 -3.03 -5.75 -24.32
C ASN A 377 -4.55 -5.56 -24.56
N GLU A 378 -5.32 -6.64 -24.57
CA GLU A 378 -6.77 -6.63 -24.83
C GLU A 378 -7.60 -5.92 -23.77
N TYR A 379 -7.10 -5.78 -22.54
CA TYR A 379 -7.78 -5.10 -21.44
C TYR A 379 -7.57 -3.57 -21.45
N THR A 380 -6.76 -3.05 -22.38
CA THR A 380 -6.43 -1.63 -22.48
C THR A 380 -7.66 -0.74 -22.63
N GLY A 381 -8.65 -1.15 -23.44
CA GLY A 381 -9.88 -0.38 -23.61
C GLY A 381 -10.65 -0.21 -22.29
N GLN A 382 -10.83 -1.29 -21.53
CA GLN A 382 -11.48 -1.26 -20.21
C GLN A 382 -10.70 -0.39 -19.22
N TYR A 383 -9.36 -0.50 -19.24
CA TYR A 383 -8.48 0.36 -18.45
C TYR A 383 -8.74 1.85 -18.76
N ILE A 384 -8.73 2.22 -20.05
CA ILE A 384 -8.94 3.60 -20.49
C ILE A 384 -10.32 4.12 -20.09
N GLU A 385 -11.37 3.32 -20.26
CA GLU A 385 -12.73 3.69 -19.87
C GLU A 385 -12.84 3.97 -18.38
N LYS A 386 -12.21 3.13 -17.54
CA LYS A 386 -12.12 3.36 -16.09
C LYS A 386 -11.41 4.66 -15.75
N LYS A 387 -10.27 4.95 -16.40
CA LYS A 387 -9.54 6.21 -16.20
C LYS A 387 -10.39 7.42 -16.57
N ILE A 388 -11.01 7.41 -17.75
CA ILE A 388 -11.91 8.49 -18.20
C ILE A 388 -13.08 8.65 -17.23
N GLY A 389 -13.69 7.55 -16.79
CA GLY A 389 -14.79 7.54 -15.84
C GLY A 389 -14.40 8.17 -14.51
N THR A 390 -13.23 7.82 -13.96
CA THR A 390 -12.74 8.37 -12.70
C THR A 390 -12.39 9.86 -12.81
N TYR A 391 -11.72 10.30 -13.87
CA TYR A 391 -11.50 11.74 -14.10
C TYR A 391 -12.80 12.51 -14.27
N THR A 392 -13.77 11.93 -14.99
CA THR A 392 -15.10 12.53 -15.13
C THR A 392 -15.81 12.64 -13.78
N MET A 393 -15.63 11.63 -12.91
CA MET A 393 -16.16 11.67 -11.54
C MET A 393 -15.51 12.79 -10.72
N PHE A 394 -14.19 12.95 -10.80
CA PHE A 394 -13.47 14.06 -10.16
C PHE A 394 -13.94 15.44 -10.66
N ILE A 395 -14.12 15.61 -11.97
CA ILE A 395 -14.62 16.88 -12.54
C ILE A 395 -16.05 17.17 -12.06
N LYS A 396 -16.87 16.12 -11.92
CA LYS A 396 -18.27 16.23 -11.45
C LYS A 396 -18.40 16.32 -9.94
N SER A 397 -17.40 15.90 -9.18
CA SER A 397 -17.32 16.21 -7.75
C SER A 397 -17.10 17.72 -7.63
N LYS A 398 -18.21 18.46 -7.70
CA LYS A 398 -18.32 19.73 -6.99
C LYS A 398 -17.89 19.45 -5.56
N TYR A 399 -17.13 20.38 -4.98
CA TYR A 399 -16.83 20.45 -3.56
C TYR A 399 -17.61 19.45 -2.70
#